data_AF-A0A125PJ48-F1
#
_entry.id   AF-A0A125PJ48-F1
#
_cell.length_a   1.000
_cell.length_b   1.000
_cell.length_c   1.000
_cell.angle_alpha   90.00
_cell.angle_beta   90.00
_cell.angle_gamma   90.00
#
_symmetry.space_group_name_H-M   'P 1'
#
loop_
_entity.id
_entity.type
_entity.pdbx_description
1 polymer ?
#
loop_
_entity_poly.entity_id
_entity_poly.type
_entity_poly.pdbx_seq_one_letter_code
_entity_poly.pdbx_strand_id
1 'polypeptide(L)'
;MSAAPRQRKALTTAQESRLVRYLDDELYKLSGAFESRHSGTSRLPTLDAFLQALLPLHSFILTIPAVPPSAALRIAYYLNLTSFIAPALDGYTILDETLDTLFETLARFDRGWVAVLRGEDWDSTEGRARPAEEAPASSTSAGPGNYAGGMRTTDRARLESLVKQIRAVLAISLGLPQFVPLENDPFLEMLQQRRDRPDLAGPLPNQLKQMLAADEGEQEPDSSLASQASTPSLLTDDTLASDSDSAMSVDTVTDDVAASDTGQPVVIMSEDDEREDDGDDADDVEFEEVAVTTDSQPSAHHFEREVLPNAIVDPPDPDGSFEIHYEIPPPALHDGEITLEDGATPIVGQRRGFDPDAEYPLSEEEGNPIVPRRRGGNGGVEDEDDEAGEGEEEDGIDDSTRERLKHVFELTEQALAELRMAGEVDA
;
A
#
# COMPACT_ATOMS: atom_id res chain seq x y z
N MET A 1 -25.98 1.25 38.68
CA MET A 1 -26.95 1.40 37.58
C MET A 1 -26.20 1.04 36.31
N SER A 2 -26.49 -0.11 35.70
CA SER A 2 -25.81 -0.55 34.47
C SER A 2 -26.38 0.26 33.31
N ALA A 3 -25.57 1.07 32.64
CA ALA A 3 -26.02 1.86 31.49
C ALA A 3 -26.48 0.92 30.37
N ALA A 4 -27.62 1.23 29.76
CA ALA A 4 -28.10 0.47 28.62
C ALA A 4 -27.09 0.60 27.46
N PRO A 5 -26.81 -0.49 26.75
CA PRO A 5 -25.83 -0.49 25.69
C PRO A 5 -26.32 0.31 24.48
N ARG A 6 -25.44 1.11 23.89
CA ARG A 6 -25.77 1.91 22.71
C ARG A 6 -25.67 1.03 21.46
N GLN A 7 -26.78 0.83 20.75
CA GLN A 7 -26.77 0.19 19.45
C GLN A 7 -25.89 0.99 18.48
N ARG A 8 -24.97 0.30 17.78
CA ARG A 8 -24.11 0.89 16.76
C ARG A 8 -24.98 1.33 15.58
N LYS A 9 -24.99 2.63 15.30
CA LYS A 9 -25.71 3.20 14.15
C LYS A 9 -24.72 3.50 13.05
N ALA A 10 -25.00 3.03 11.84
CA ALA A 10 -24.26 3.45 10.65
C ALA A 10 -24.34 4.97 10.46
N LEU A 11 -23.34 5.55 9.80
CA LEU A 11 -23.37 6.97 9.48
C LEU A 11 -24.51 7.25 8.49
N THR A 12 -25.10 8.44 8.58
CA THR A 12 -26.05 8.88 7.55
C THR A 12 -25.30 9.27 6.28
N THR A 13 -25.94 9.20 5.11
CA THR A 13 -25.30 9.57 3.83
C THR A 13 -24.71 10.98 3.85
N ALA A 14 -25.37 11.94 4.52
CA ALA A 14 -24.85 13.31 4.68
C ALA A 14 -23.64 13.39 5.64
N GLN A 15 -23.52 12.47 6.60
CA GLN A 15 -22.32 12.34 7.42
C GLN A 15 -21.18 11.69 6.63
N GLU A 16 -21.46 10.63 5.87
CA GLU A 16 -20.46 9.96 5.02
C GLU A 16 -19.89 10.91 3.96
N SER A 17 -20.74 11.68 3.26
CA SER A 17 -20.27 12.66 2.27
C SER A 17 -19.36 13.74 2.88
N ARG A 18 -19.70 14.25 4.07
CA ARG A 18 -18.86 15.23 4.78
C ARG A 18 -17.55 14.62 5.27
N LEU A 19 -17.61 13.38 5.76
CA LEU A 19 -16.45 12.61 6.20
C LEU A 19 -15.47 12.36 5.04
N VAL A 20 -15.97 11.90 3.89
CA VAL A 20 -15.21 11.68 2.66
C VAL A 20 -14.46 12.95 2.26
N ARG A 21 -15.18 14.06 2.11
CA ARG A 21 -14.58 15.35 1.76
C ARG A 21 -13.48 15.78 2.73
N TYR A 22 -13.73 15.64 4.04
CA TYR A 22 -12.74 15.97 5.05
C TYR A 22 -11.48 15.07 4.96
N LEU A 23 -11.67 13.77 4.81
CA LEU A 23 -10.55 12.82 4.70
C LEU A 23 -9.74 13.04 3.42
N ASP A 24 -10.40 13.29 2.30
CA ASP A 24 -9.73 13.61 1.04
C ASP A 24 -8.91 14.90 1.15
N ASP A 25 -9.48 15.95 1.75
CA ASP A 25 -8.78 17.22 1.99
C ASP A 25 -7.56 17.03 2.92
N GLU A 26 -7.67 16.25 3.99
CA GLU A 26 -6.56 15.99 4.90
C GLU A 26 -5.48 15.09 4.31
N LEU A 27 -5.86 14.03 3.57
CA LEU A 27 -4.91 13.16 2.89
C LEU A 27 -4.18 13.90 1.76
N TYR A 28 -4.86 14.80 1.05
CA TYR A 28 -4.24 15.68 0.06
C TYR A 28 -3.23 16.64 0.69
N LYS A 29 -3.55 17.23 1.86
CA LYS A 29 -2.60 18.06 2.61
C LYS A 29 -1.39 17.25 3.06
N LEU A 30 -1.61 16.03 3.55
CA LEU A 30 -0.54 15.12 3.99
C LEU A 30 0.38 14.77 2.81
N SER A 31 -0.18 14.38 1.66
CA SER A 31 0.59 14.01 0.47
C SER A 31 1.38 15.20 -0.08
N GLY A 32 0.76 16.37 -0.20
CA GLY A 32 1.45 17.59 -0.65
C GLY A 32 2.57 18.03 0.30
N ALA A 33 2.36 17.90 1.61
CA ALA A 33 3.41 18.18 2.60
C ALA A 33 4.57 17.16 2.52
N PHE A 34 4.27 15.89 2.26
CA PHE A 34 5.27 14.84 2.04
C PHE A 34 6.06 15.05 0.75
N GLU A 35 5.41 15.39 -0.37
CA GLU A 35 6.09 15.68 -1.64
C GLU A 35 7.02 16.90 -1.51
N SER A 36 6.58 17.90 -0.75
CA SER A 36 7.37 19.10 -0.49
C SER A 36 8.39 18.96 0.64
N ARG A 37 8.60 17.77 1.24
CA ARG A 37 9.48 17.55 2.41
C ARG A 37 10.91 18.09 2.29
N HIS A 38 11.45 18.16 1.07
CA HIS A 38 12.77 18.72 0.81
C HIS A 38 12.79 20.25 0.69
N SER A 39 11.62 20.88 0.62
CA SER A 39 11.49 22.33 0.69
C SER A 39 11.73 22.80 2.12
N GLY A 40 12.56 23.84 2.29
CA GLY A 40 12.77 24.48 3.60
C GLY A 40 11.51 25.09 4.21
N THR A 41 10.40 25.13 3.48
CA THR A 41 9.08 25.58 3.95
C THR A 41 8.10 24.45 4.25
N SER A 42 8.52 23.18 4.14
CA SER A 42 7.63 22.05 4.39
C SER A 42 7.18 21.98 5.85
N ARG A 43 5.94 21.55 6.05
CA ARG A 43 5.38 21.26 7.37
C ARG A 43 5.86 19.91 7.93
N LEU A 44 6.35 19.01 7.08
CA LEU A 44 6.79 17.66 7.44
C LEU A 44 8.24 17.46 6.97
N PRO A 45 9.22 18.19 7.56
CA PRO A 45 10.62 18.08 7.14
C PRO A 45 11.29 16.78 7.61
N THR A 46 10.75 16.11 8.63
CA THR A 46 11.32 14.92 9.26
C THR A 46 10.34 13.76 9.30
N LEU A 47 10.87 12.54 9.41
CA LEU A 47 10.06 11.32 9.57
C LEU A 47 9.16 11.40 10.80
N ASP A 48 9.68 11.86 11.94
CA ASP A 48 8.90 12.00 13.18
C ASP A 48 7.70 12.95 12.98
N ALA A 49 7.91 14.12 12.37
CA ALA A 49 6.82 15.06 12.09
C ALA A 49 5.75 14.43 11.16
N PHE A 50 6.18 13.64 10.18
CA PHE A 50 5.29 12.89 9.30
C PHE A 50 4.48 11.83 10.07
N LEU A 51 5.13 11.03 10.93
CA LEU A 51 4.47 10.01 11.76
C LEU A 51 3.46 10.64 12.72
N GLN A 52 3.81 11.75 13.36
CA GLN A 52 2.92 12.51 14.24
C GLN A 52 1.70 13.08 13.49
N ALA A 53 1.85 13.48 12.23
CA ALA A 53 0.73 13.92 11.38
C ALA A 53 -0.17 12.74 10.95
N LEU A 54 0.39 11.53 10.84
CA LEU A 54 -0.32 10.33 10.42
C LEU A 54 -1.25 9.79 11.53
N LEU A 55 -0.82 9.87 12.80
CA LEU A 55 -1.52 9.27 13.96
C LEU A 55 -2.95 9.80 14.21
N PRO A 56 -3.24 11.12 14.08
CA PRO A 56 -4.60 11.65 14.16
C PRO A 56 -5.51 11.07 13.08
N LEU A 57 -5.04 10.98 11.83
CA LEU A 57 -5.81 10.41 10.72
C LEU A 57 -6.07 8.92 10.92
N HIS A 58 -5.06 8.18 11.37
CA HIS A 58 -5.19 6.77 11.76
C HIS A 58 -6.31 6.60 12.80
N SER A 59 -6.25 7.35 13.90
CA SER A 59 -7.23 7.22 14.99
C SER A 59 -8.63 7.62 14.50
N PHE A 60 -8.73 8.72 13.74
CA PHE A 60 -9.99 9.20 13.21
C PHE A 60 -10.65 8.21 12.22
N ILE A 61 -9.89 7.66 11.26
CA ILE A 61 -10.40 6.65 10.32
C ILE A 61 -10.89 5.40 11.07
N LEU A 62 -10.17 4.97 12.11
CA LEU A 62 -10.57 3.80 12.90
C LEU A 62 -11.83 4.04 13.77
N THR A 63 -12.21 5.30 14.04
CA THR A 63 -13.50 5.62 14.69
C THR A 63 -14.70 5.51 13.77
N ILE A 64 -14.51 5.34 12.46
CA ILE A 64 -15.61 5.08 11.53
C ILE A 64 -16.29 3.77 11.92
N PRO A 65 -17.64 3.73 12.04
CA PRO A 65 -18.35 2.52 12.47
C PRO A 65 -18.02 1.32 11.60
N ALA A 66 -17.71 0.17 12.22
CA ALA A 66 -17.50 -1.11 11.53
C ALA A 66 -18.81 -1.75 11.02
N VAL A 67 -19.86 -0.95 10.80
CA VAL A 67 -21.17 -1.41 10.34
C VAL A 67 -21.38 -0.95 8.89
N PRO A 68 -21.87 -1.81 7.98
CA PRO A 68 -22.18 -1.40 6.61
C PRO A 68 -23.23 -0.26 6.55
N PRO A 69 -23.13 0.67 5.59
CA PRO A 69 -22.11 0.75 4.52
C PRO A 69 -20.77 1.38 4.97
N SER A 70 -20.74 2.06 6.12
CA SER A 70 -19.57 2.83 6.59
C SER A 70 -18.30 1.99 6.80
N ALA A 71 -18.44 0.69 7.06
CA ALA A 71 -17.31 -0.25 7.15
C ALA A 71 -16.42 -0.26 5.90
N ALA A 72 -17.02 -0.17 4.70
CA ALA A 72 -16.25 -0.16 3.45
C ALA A 72 -15.42 1.13 3.31
N LEU A 73 -15.97 2.27 3.74
CA LEU A 73 -15.24 3.54 3.79
C LEU A 73 -14.05 3.45 4.75
N ARG A 74 -14.24 2.88 5.94
CA ARG A 74 -13.15 2.65 6.90
C ARG A 74 -12.01 1.86 6.26
N ILE A 75 -12.30 0.75 5.60
CA ILE A 75 -11.29 -0.09 4.93
C ILE A 75 -10.57 0.69 3.83
N ALA A 76 -11.32 1.34 2.93
CA ALA A 76 -10.75 2.07 1.79
C ALA A 76 -9.79 3.17 2.22
N TYR A 77 -10.19 4.02 3.17
CA TYR A 77 -9.35 5.09 3.69
C TYR A 77 -8.17 4.58 4.51
N TYR A 78 -8.34 3.49 5.25
CA TYR A 78 -7.26 2.92 6.04
C TYR A 78 -6.19 2.25 5.16
N LEU A 79 -6.59 1.61 4.06
CA LEU A 79 -5.68 1.14 3.00
C LEU A 79 -4.91 2.32 2.38
N ASN A 80 -5.62 3.41 2.06
CA ASN A 80 -5.00 4.61 1.50
C ASN A 80 -3.98 5.23 2.47
N LEU A 81 -4.34 5.41 3.74
CA LEU A 81 -3.43 5.92 4.77
C LEU A 81 -2.18 5.04 4.93
N THR A 82 -2.37 3.71 4.98
CA THR A 82 -1.27 2.74 5.11
C THR A 82 -0.31 2.81 3.92
N SER A 83 -0.82 3.13 2.72
CA SER A 83 -0.01 3.23 1.50
C SER A 83 1.02 4.36 1.52
N PHE A 84 0.89 5.35 2.42
CA PHE A 84 1.89 6.42 2.58
C PHE A 84 3.13 5.98 3.39
N ILE A 85 3.07 4.88 4.14
CA ILE A 85 4.15 4.48 5.04
C ILE A 85 5.40 4.07 4.25
N ALA A 86 5.28 3.17 3.27
CA ALA A 86 6.44 2.70 2.51
C ALA A 86 7.17 3.84 1.76
N PRO A 87 6.49 4.73 1.00
CA PRO A 87 7.14 5.89 0.39
C PRO A 87 7.79 6.82 1.42
N ALA A 88 7.21 6.97 2.61
CA ALA A 88 7.81 7.79 3.66
C ALA A 88 9.10 7.18 4.22
N LEU A 89 9.13 5.86 4.43
CA LEU A 89 10.32 5.14 4.90
C LEU A 89 11.48 5.19 3.90
N ASP A 90 11.18 5.26 2.61
CA ASP A 90 12.17 5.45 1.54
C ASP A 90 12.56 6.93 1.39
N GLY A 91 11.61 7.84 1.58
CA GLY A 91 11.76 9.27 1.31
C GLY A 91 12.37 10.10 2.44
N TYR A 92 12.40 9.59 3.67
CA TYR A 92 13.02 10.24 4.83
C TYR A 92 14.23 9.47 5.33
N THR A 93 15.21 10.18 5.89
CA THR A 93 16.30 9.55 6.63
C THR A 93 15.78 9.03 7.97
N ILE A 94 15.97 7.73 8.24
CA ILE A 94 15.64 7.11 9.52
C ILE A 94 16.82 7.35 10.47
N LEU A 95 16.58 8.08 11.55
CA LEU A 95 17.56 8.33 12.60
C LEU A 95 17.29 7.40 13.78
N ASP A 96 18.33 7.01 14.53
CA ASP A 96 18.19 6.10 15.68
C ASP A 96 17.17 6.61 16.71
N GLU A 97 17.17 7.92 16.96
CA GLU A 97 16.22 8.59 17.86
C GLU A 97 14.75 8.50 17.39
N THR A 98 14.51 8.24 16.10
CA THR A 98 13.16 8.11 15.52
C THR A 98 12.67 6.66 15.44
N LEU A 99 13.55 5.68 15.67
CA LEU A 99 13.21 4.26 15.55
C LEU A 99 12.10 3.86 16.53
N ASP A 100 12.15 4.34 17.77
CA ASP A 100 11.14 4.00 18.77
C ASP A 100 9.75 4.49 18.38
N THR A 101 9.64 5.76 17.99
CA THR A 101 8.40 6.35 17.49
C THR A 101 7.90 5.62 16.24
N LEU A 102 8.80 5.23 15.33
CA LEU A 102 8.47 4.50 14.12
C LEU A 102 7.85 3.13 14.45
N PHE A 103 8.54 2.31 15.23
CA PHE A 103 8.05 0.98 15.61
C PHE A 103 6.77 1.05 16.44
N GLU A 104 6.63 2.04 17.33
CA GLU A 104 5.38 2.27 18.06
C GLU A 104 4.22 2.61 17.10
N THR A 105 4.48 3.47 16.11
CA THR A 105 3.51 3.84 15.08
C THR A 105 3.11 2.61 14.26
N LEU A 106 4.07 1.80 13.80
CA LEU A 106 3.80 0.57 13.06
C LEU A 106 2.99 -0.44 13.89
N ALA A 107 3.34 -0.62 15.18
CA ALA A 107 2.58 -1.48 16.09
C ALA A 107 1.14 -0.96 16.34
N ARG A 108 0.91 0.35 16.24
CA ARG A 108 -0.43 0.93 16.30
C ARG A 108 -1.20 0.66 15.01
N PHE A 109 -0.55 0.77 13.85
CA PHE A 109 -1.13 0.40 12.56
C PHE A 109 -1.53 -1.08 12.51
N ASP A 110 -0.66 -1.96 13.01
CA ASP A 110 -0.90 -3.40 13.12
C ASP A 110 -2.16 -3.69 13.96
N ARG A 111 -2.23 -3.15 15.17
CA ARG A 111 -3.44 -3.23 16.03
C ARG A 111 -4.69 -2.67 15.34
N GLY A 112 -4.54 -1.56 14.62
CA GLY A 112 -5.64 -0.95 13.87
C GLY A 112 -6.16 -1.85 12.75
N TRP A 113 -5.27 -2.54 12.03
CA TRP A 113 -5.65 -3.50 11.00
C TRP A 113 -6.32 -4.73 11.59
N VAL A 114 -5.83 -5.28 12.70
CA VAL A 114 -6.52 -6.35 13.43
C VAL A 114 -7.96 -5.93 13.79
N ALA A 115 -8.15 -4.72 14.30
CA ALA A 115 -9.48 -4.19 14.62
C ALA A 115 -10.37 -4.10 13.37
N VAL A 116 -9.82 -3.65 12.22
CA VAL A 116 -10.55 -3.57 10.95
C VAL A 116 -10.95 -4.96 10.44
N LEU A 117 -10.00 -5.91 10.43
CA LEU A 117 -10.20 -7.28 9.95
C LEU A 117 -11.23 -8.03 10.80
N ARG A 118 -11.29 -7.75 12.10
CA ARG A 118 -12.28 -8.35 13.02
C ARG A 118 -13.61 -7.59 13.08
N GLY A 119 -13.74 -6.46 12.39
CA GLY A 119 -14.93 -5.61 12.46
C GLY A 119 -15.16 -5.00 13.86
N GLU A 120 -14.08 -4.78 14.60
CA GLU A 120 -14.11 -4.22 15.95
C GLU A 120 -14.09 -2.68 15.93
N ASP A 121 -14.74 -2.07 16.92
CA ASP A 121 -14.66 -0.62 17.12
C ASP A 121 -13.29 -0.26 17.70
N TRP A 122 -12.81 0.92 17.36
CA TRP A 122 -11.54 1.43 17.89
C TRP A 122 -11.74 2.34 19.08
N ASP A 123 -10.97 2.13 20.14
CA ASP A 123 -10.84 3.08 21.23
C ASP A 123 -9.66 4.02 21.00
N SER A 124 -9.95 5.27 20.64
CA SER A 124 -8.90 6.27 20.37
C SER A 124 -8.12 6.65 21.62
N THR A 125 -8.69 6.49 22.81
CA THR A 125 -8.03 6.85 24.07
C THR A 125 -7.02 5.78 24.49
N GLU A 126 -7.37 4.51 24.32
CA GLU A 126 -6.49 3.39 24.66
C GLU A 126 -5.58 2.96 23.50
N GLY A 127 -5.87 3.39 22.26
CA GLY A 127 -5.11 3.00 21.08
C GLY A 127 -5.19 1.50 20.79
N ARG A 128 -6.37 0.90 21.01
CA ARG A 128 -6.62 -0.52 20.76
C ARG A 128 -8.09 -0.77 20.38
N ALA A 129 -8.35 -1.95 19.84
CA ALA A 129 -9.71 -2.41 19.59
C ALA A 129 -10.49 -2.54 20.90
N ARG A 130 -11.77 -2.15 20.88
CA ARG A 130 -12.68 -2.37 22.00
C ARG A 130 -13.21 -3.80 21.93
N PRO A 131 -12.96 -4.65 22.95
CA PRO A 131 -13.39 -6.03 22.93
C PRO A 131 -14.91 -6.15 22.82
N ALA A 132 -15.37 -7.11 22.02
CA ALA A 132 -16.78 -7.32 21.76
C ALA A 132 -17.59 -7.70 23.01
N GLU A 133 -16.96 -8.19 24.08
CA GLU A 133 -17.65 -8.60 25.33
C GLU A 133 -18.32 -7.45 26.09
N GLU A 134 -17.90 -6.20 25.87
CA GLU A 134 -18.61 -5.03 26.42
C GLU A 134 -19.79 -4.59 25.54
N ALA A 135 -19.89 -5.13 24.32
CA ALA A 135 -21.08 -4.96 23.50
C ALA A 135 -22.17 -5.91 24.01
N PRO A 136 -23.40 -5.42 24.19
CA PRO A 136 -24.45 -6.22 24.79
C PRO A 136 -24.77 -7.45 23.95
N ALA A 137 -25.06 -8.55 24.63
CA ALA A 137 -25.52 -9.82 24.05
C ALA A 137 -26.89 -9.75 23.33
N SER A 138 -27.34 -8.56 22.88
CA SER A 138 -28.64 -8.33 22.25
C SER A 138 -28.57 -8.18 20.72
N SER A 139 -27.37 -8.21 20.12
CA SER A 139 -27.16 -8.15 18.66
C SER A 139 -26.68 -9.48 18.06
N THR A 140 -26.94 -10.60 18.73
CA THR A 140 -26.43 -11.96 18.45
C THR A 140 -27.22 -12.76 17.42
N SER A 141 -28.11 -12.16 16.61
CA SER A 141 -28.81 -12.91 15.55
C SER A 141 -28.12 -12.87 14.18
N ALA A 142 -27.04 -12.11 14.02
CA ALA A 142 -26.13 -12.27 12.89
C ALA A 142 -24.99 -13.16 13.37
N GLY A 143 -24.94 -14.41 12.88
CA GLY A 143 -23.98 -15.40 13.31
C GLY A 143 -22.52 -14.92 13.20
N PRO A 144 -21.60 -15.56 13.92
CA PRO A 144 -20.18 -15.19 13.99
C PRO A 144 -19.42 -15.13 12.64
N GLY A 145 -20.06 -15.45 11.51
CA GLY A 145 -19.49 -15.34 10.16
C GLY A 145 -19.75 -14.02 9.42
N ASN A 146 -20.72 -13.19 9.80
CA ASN A 146 -21.16 -12.10 8.90
C ASN A 146 -20.41 -10.76 9.04
N TYR A 147 -19.63 -10.55 10.11
CA TYR A 147 -18.91 -9.28 10.31
C TYR A 147 -17.40 -9.38 10.04
N ALA A 148 -16.83 -10.59 10.09
CA ALA A 148 -15.41 -10.84 9.83
C ALA A 148 -15.02 -10.69 8.34
N GLY A 149 -15.99 -10.57 7.43
CA GLY A 149 -15.74 -10.66 5.97
C GLY A 149 -16.11 -9.44 5.15
N GLY A 150 -16.47 -8.31 5.76
CA GLY A 150 -16.85 -7.11 4.98
C GLY A 150 -15.73 -6.62 4.05
N MET A 151 -14.49 -7.05 4.29
CA MET A 151 -13.35 -6.80 3.41
C MET A 151 -13.37 -7.71 2.19
N ARG A 152 -13.37 -7.10 1.01
CA ARG A 152 -13.34 -7.82 -0.27
C ARG A 152 -12.01 -8.55 -0.44
N THR A 153 -12.00 -9.66 -1.19
CA THR A 153 -10.77 -10.40 -1.54
C THR A 153 -9.70 -9.50 -2.15
N THR A 154 -10.10 -8.53 -2.97
CA THR A 154 -9.19 -7.54 -3.58
C THR A 154 -8.54 -6.63 -2.54
N ASP A 155 -9.32 -6.18 -1.55
CA ASP A 155 -8.82 -5.32 -0.48
C ASP A 155 -7.83 -6.10 0.40
N ARG A 156 -8.12 -7.38 0.66
CA ARG A 156 -7.25 -8.30 1.40
C ARG A 156 -5.90 -8.48 0.71
N ALA A 157 -5.91 -8.81 -0.58
CA ALA A 157 -4.69 -8.94 -1.38
C ALA A 157 -3.89 -7.63 -1.42
N ARG A 158 -4.58 -6.47 -1.49
CA ARG A 158 -3.94 -5.16 -1.43
C ARG A 158 -3.28 -4.91 -0.06
N LEU A 159 -3.95 -5.24 1.04
CA LEU A 159 -3.36 -5.12 2.38
C LEU A 159 -2.11 -5.99 2.53
N GLU A 160 -2.17 -7.25 2.10
CA GLU A 160 -1.04 -8.19 2.12
C GLU A 160 0.16 -7.62 1.34
N SER A 161 -0.09 -7.09 0.15
CA SER A 161 0.94 -6.45 -0.67
C SER A 161 1.55 -5.22 0.03
N LEU A 162 0.73 -4.36 0.64
CA LEU A 162 1.21 -3.18 1.37
C LEU A 162 2.06 -3.55 2.60
N VAL A 163 1.62 -4.53 3.40
CA VAL A 163 2.36 -5.00 4.58
C VAL A 163 3.73 -5.53 4.17
N LYS A 164 3.78 -6.38 3.13
CA LYS A 164 5.03 -6.91 2.58
C LYS A 164 5.95 -5.79 2.08
N GLN A 165 5.39 -4.82 1.35
CA GLN A 165 6.14 -3.66 0.86
C GLN A 165 6.72 -2.83 1.99
N ILE A 166 5.94 -2.52 3.03
CA ILE A 166 6.42 -1.74 4.19
C ILE A 166 7.56 -2.47 4.89
N ARG A 167 7.43 -3.78 5.13
CA ARG A 167 8.49 -4.60 5.76
C ARG A 167 9.77 -4.61 4.93
N ALA A 168 9.64 -4.80 3.61
CA ALA A 168 10.77 -4.82 2.70
C ALA A 168 11.48 -3.46 2.64
N VAL A 169 10.75 -2.36 2.47
CA VAL A 169 11.34 -1.01 2.45
C VAL A 169 11.98 -0.68 3.80
N LEU A 170 11.31 -1.00 4.92
CA LEU A 170 11.89 -0.78 6.25
C LEU A 170 13.20 -1.56 6.43
N ALA A 171 13.23 -2.83 6.02
CA ALA A 171 14.43 -3.66 6.08
C ALA A 171 15.59 -3.05 5.26
N ILE A 172 15.30 -2.54 4.05
CA ILE A 172 16.29 -1.89 3.18
C ILE A 172 16.78 -0.57 3.79
N SER A 173 15.87 0.29 4.26
CA SER A 173 16.22 1.57 4.88
C SER A 173 17.02 1.41 6.15
N LEU A 174 16.84 0.29 6.86
CA LEU A 174 17.66 -0.11 8.00
C LEU A 174 18.90 -0.92 7.57
N GLY A 175 19.29 -1.02 6.31
CA GLY A 175 20.50 -1.79 5.93
C GLY A 175 20.48 -3.27 6.34
N LEU A 176 19.28 -3.86 6.51
CA LEU A 176 19.06 -5.26 6.85
C LEU A 176 18.41 -6.00 5.65
N PRO A 177 19.08 -6.07 4.49
CA PRO A 177 18.48 -6.60 3.25
C PRO A 177 18.09 -8.09 3.37
N GLN A 178 18.66 -8.83 4.33
CA GLN A 178 18.29 -10.22 4.61
C GLN A 178 16.83 -10.43 5.01
N PHE A 179 16.12 -9.37 5.43
CA PHE A 179 14.69 -9.43 5.76
C PHE A 179 13.79 -9.05 4.61
N VAL A 180 14.33 -8.65 3.45
CA VAL A 180 13.54 -8.51 2.24
C VAL A 180 13.16 -9.93 1.84
N PRO A 181 11.87 -10.31 1.91
CA PRO A 181 11.45 -11.60 1.41
C PRO A 181 11.78 -11.57 -0.06
N LEU A 182 12.79 -12.34 -0.48
CA LEU A 182 13.01 -12.62 -1.88
C LEU A 182 11.95 -13.63 -2.35
N GLU A 183 10.67 -13.34 -2.05
CA GLU A 183 9.52 -14.14 -2.50
C GLU A 183 9.47 -14.18 -4.04
N ASN A 184 10.13 -13.23 -4.69
CA ASN A 184 10.46 -13.26 -6.11
C ASN A 184 11.99 -13.24 -6.31
N ASP A 185 12.78 -14.00 -5.54
CA ASP A 185 14.10 -14.38 -6.06
C ASP A 185 13.78 -15.29 -7.25
N PRO A 186 13.98 -14.85 -8.50
CA PRO A 186 13.79 -15.74 -9.65
C PRO A 186 14.64 -17.01 -9.48
N PHE A 187 15.71 -16.95 -8.67
CA PHE A 187 16.53 -18.09 -8.34
C PHE A 187 15.86 -19.07 -7.36
N LEU A 188 15.23 -18.61 -6.28
CA LEU A 188 14.50 -19.48 -5.35
C LEU A 188 13.22 -20.02 -5.98
N GLU A 189 12.51 -19.20 -6.76
CA GLU A 189 11.35 -19.64 -7.51
C GLU A 189 11.75 -20.69 -8.56
N MET A 190 12.87 -20.50 -9.27
CA MET A 190 13.42 -21.51 -10.16
C MET A 190 13.83 -22.79 -9.39
N LEU A 191 14.38 -22.67 -8.18
CA LEU A 191 14.72 -23.83 -7.35
C LEU A 191 13.48 -24.57 -6.85
N GLN A 192 12.43 -23.86 -6.44
CA GLN A 192 11.13 -24.45 -6.08
C GLN A 192 10.45 -25.10 -7.28
N GLN A 193 10.39 -24.41 -8.42
CA GLN A 193 9.86 -24.97 -9.67
C GLN A 193 10.62 -26.24 -10.10
N ARG A 194 11.96 -26.29 -9.92
CA ARG A 194 12.75 -27.51 -10.16
C ARG A 194 12.46 -28.62 -9.16
N ARG A 195 12.16 -28.28 -7.91
CA ARG A 195 11.80 -29.24 -6.86
C ARG A 195 10.43 -29.85 -7.11
N ASP A 196 9.47 -29.05 -7.57
CA ASP A 196 8.08 -29.47 -7.82
C ASP A 196 7.90 -30.13 -9.20
N ARG A 197 8.82 -29.90 -10.14
CA ARG A 197 8.82 -30.51 -11.47
C ARG A 197 10.16 -31.24 -11.75
N PRO A 198 10.40 -32.39 -11.11
CA PRO A 198 11.61 -33.18 -11.37
C PRO A 198 11.73 -33.62 -12.84
N ASP A 199 10.61 -33.72 -13.56
CA ASP A 199 10.56 -34.12 -14.97
C ASP A 199 11.09 -33.05 -15.94
N LEU A 200 11.11 -31.78 -15.51
CA LEU A 200 11.64 -30.64 -16.28
C LEU A 200 13.09 -30.30 -15.91
N ALA A 201 13.69 -31.02 -14.95
CA ALA A 201 15.10 -30.91 -14.64
C ALA A 201 15.93 -31.58 -15.74
N GLY A 202 16.16 -30.84 -16.84
CA GLY A 202 17.21 -31.20 -17.78
C GLY A 202 18.55 -31.41 -17.06
N PRO A 203 19.48 -32.21 -17.63
CA PRO A 203 20.74 -32.52 -16.99
C PRO A 203 21.46 -31.24 -16.58
N LEU A 204 21.72 -31.10 -15.27
CA LEU A 204 22.45 -29.96 -14.71
C LEU A 204 23.75 -29.74 -15.50
N PRO A 205 24.05 -28.53 -15.96
CA PRO A 205 25.34 -28.25 -16.58
C PRO A 205 26.45 -28.61 -15.59
N ASN A 206 27.42 -29.41 -16.07
CA ASN A 206 28.47 -30.02 -15.25
C ASN A 206 29.25 -29.02 -14.35
N GLN A 207 29.22 -27.73 -14.67
CA GLN A 207 29.84 -26.65 -13.88
C GLN A 207 29.22 -26.49 -12.48
N LEU A 208 27.89 -26.57 -12.34
CA LEU A 208 27.24 -26.45 -11.03
C LEU A 208 27.43 -27.72 -10.18
N LYS A 209 27.55 -28.87 -10.86
CA LYS A 209 27.87 -30.15 -10.23
C LYS A 209 29.31 -30.19 -9.70
N GLN A 210 30.24 -29.51 -10.38
CA GLN A 210 31.61 -29.33 -9.87
C GLN A 210 31.70 -28.35 -8.71
N MET A 211 30.89 -27.29 -8.67
CA MET A 211 30.86 -26.36 -7.54
C MET A 211 30.26 -26.99 -6.27
N LEU A 212 29.20 -27.81 -6.41
CA LEU A 212 28.63 -28.56 -5.29
C LEU A 212 29.52 -29.73 -4.83
N ALA A 213 30.24 -30.38 -5.75
CA ALA A 213 31.15 -31.48 -5.42
C ALA A 213 32.52 -31.00 -4.87
N ALA A 214 32.84 -29.71 -4.97
CA ALA A 214 34.09 -29.16 -4.46
C ALA A 214 34.05 -28.84 -2.95
N ASP A 215 32.86 -28.83 -2.33
CA ASP A 215 32.68 -28.61 -0.89
C ASP A 215 32.60 -29.92 -0.09
N GLU A 216 32.45 -31.07 -0.76
CA GLU A 216 32.53 -32.40 -0.14
C GLU A 216 33.97 -32.96 -0.22
N GLY A 217 34.91 -32.18 0.29
CA GLY A 217 36.30 -32.57 0.43
C GLY A 217 36.50 -33.80 1.32
N GLU A 218 36.99 -34.87 0.68
CA GLU A 218 37.89 -35.90 1.22
C GLU A 218 37.27 -37.05 2.04
N GLN A 219 36.61 -37.97 1.33
CA GLN A 219 36.73 -39.40 1.65
C GLN A 219 36.97 -40.21 0.36
N GLU A 220 38.25 -40.49 0.12
CA GLU A 220 38.75 -41.37 -0.94
C GLU A 220 38.82 -42.85 -0.43
N PRO A 221 39.02 -43.85 -1.29
CA PRO A 221 37.92 -44.63 -1.85
C PRO A 221 38.13 -46.15 -1.67
N ASP A 222 37.08 -46.95 -1.87
CA ASP A 222 37.29 -48.31 -2.40
C ASP A 222 35.99 -48.95 -2.88
N SER A 223 36.15 -49.85 -3.86
CA SER A 223 35.20 -50.89 -4.30
C SER A 223 34.40 -50.61 -5.58
N SER A 224 35.07 -51.00 -6.66
CA SER A 224 34.56 -51.54 -7.92
C SER A 224 33.37 -52.50 -7.80
N LEU A 225 32.54 -52.51 -8.87
CA LEU A 225 32.02 -53.67 -9.64
C LEU A 225 30.67 -53.27 -10.28
N ALA A 226 30.65 -53.04 -11.60
CA ALA A 226 30.18 -54.00 -12.60
C ALA A 226 28.70 -54.40 -12.44
N SER A 227 27.85 -53.99 -13.38
CA SER A 227 27.01 -54.93 -14.13
C SER A 227 26.26 -54.26 -15.29
N GLN A 228 26.30 -54.96 -16.41
CA GLN A 228 25.58 -54.75 -17.65
C GLN A 228 24.15 -55.30 -17.54
N ALA A 229 23.17 -54.66 -18.17
CA ALA A 229 21.96 -55.28 -18.75
C ALA A 229 21.22 -54.18 -19.54
N SER A 230 21.23 -54.25 -20.87
CA SER A 230 20.23 -54.91 -21.72
C SER A 230 18.86 -54.22 -21.78
N THR A 231 18.60 -53.68 -22.97
CA THR A 231 17.33 -53.20 -23.56
C THR A 231 16.18 -54.21 -23.44
N PRO A 232 14.91 -53.77 -23.59
CA PRO A 232 14.27 -53.94 -24.91
C PRO A 232 13.32 -52.80 -25.34
N SER A 233 13.19 -52.66 -26.68
CA SER A 233 12.11 -51.94 -27.38
C SER A 233 10.76 -52.68 -27.31
N LEU A 234 9.64 -51.96 -27.41
CA LEU A 234 8.46 -52.20 -28.29
C LEU A 234 7.42 -51.07 -28.02
N LEU A 235 6.92 -50.34 -29.04
CA LEU A 235 5.57 -50.45 -29.67
C LEU A 235 4.40 -50.39 -28.65
N THR A 236 3.28 -49.68 -28.79
CA THR A 236 2.52 -49.05 -29.90
C THR A 236 1.29 -48.35 -29.29
N ASP A 237 0.60 -47.54 -30.12
CA ASP A 237 -0.81 -47.11 -30.03
C ASP A 237 -1.19 -46.02 -29.01
N ASP A 238 -1.68 -44.86 -29.47
CA ASP A 238 -2.96 -44.55 -30.15
C ASP A 238 -4.07 -44.27 -29.12
N THR A 239 -4.58 -43.04 -29.10
CA THR A 239 -6.02 -42.71 -29.10
C THR A 239 -6.28 -41.22 -28.94
N LEU A 240 -7.17 -40.77 -29.81
CA LEU A 240 -7.85 -39.48 -29.89
C LEU A 240 -8.82 -39.27 -28.73
N ALA A 241 -8.90 -38.04 -28.22
CA ALA A 241 -10.09 -37.39 -27.65
C ALA A 241 -9.75 -35.89 -27.53
N SER A 242 -10.28 -34.95 -28.32
CA SER A 242 -11.69 -34.51 -28.46
C SER A 242 -12.22 -33.81 -27.20
N ASP A 243 -12.69 -32.57 -27.45
CA ASP A 243 -13.66 -31.79 -26.66
C ASP A 243 -13.10 -31.06 -25.41
N SER A 244 -13.41 -29.79 -25.10
CA SER A 244 -14.49 -28.90 -25.56
C SER A 244 -14.09 -27.42 -25.39
N ASP A 245 -14.37 -26.61 -26.41
CA ASP A 245 -14.56 -25.16 -26.26
C ASP A 245 -15.89 -24.92 -25.54
N SER A 246 -15.85 -24.37 -24.33
CA SER A 246 -17.03 -23.83 -23.64
C SER A 246 -17.07 -22.32 -23.81
N ALA A 247 -17.82 -21.87 -24.81
CA ALA A 247 -18.24 -20.49 -24.96
C ALA A 247 -19.26 -20.16 -23.86
N MET A 248 -18.95 -19.17 -23.02
CA MET A 248 -19.87 -18.61 -22.04
C MET A 248 -20.85 -17.67 -22.75
N SER A 249 -22.04 -18.17 -23.05
CA SER A 249 -23.21 -17.37 -23.45
C SER A 249 -23.79 -16.69 -22.21
N VAL A 250 -23.72 -15.36 -22.16
CA VAL A 250 -24.35 -14.53 -21.12
C VAL A 250 -25.77 -14.21 -21.57
N ASP A 251 -26.76 -14.90 -21.00
CA ASP A 251 -28.17 -14.51 -21.09
C ASP A 251 -28.41 -13.28 -20.22
N THR A 252 -28.64 -12.13 -20.87
CA THR A 252 -29.16 -10.93 -20.23
C THR A 252 -30.68 -11.02 -20.20
N VAL A 253 -31.22 -11.58 -19.11
CA VAL A 253 -32.64 -11.47 -18.79
C VAL A 253 -32.92 -10.04 -18.35
N THR A 254 -33.44 -9.25 -19.27
CA THR A 254 -34.13 -7.99 -18.96
C THR A 254 -35.49 -8.34 -18.34
N ASP A 255 -35.57 -8.25 -17.01
CA ASP A 255 -36.83 -8.37 -16.29
C ASP A 255 -37.54 -7.02 -16.28
N ASP A 256 -38.73 -7.03 -16.89
CA ASP A 256 -39.74 -5.97 -16.92
C ASP A 256 -40.23 -5.68 -15.48
N VAL A 257 -39.88 -4.52 -14.93
CA VAL A 257 -40.59 -3.98 -13.75
C VAL A 257 -41.66 -3.01 -14.22
N ALA A 258 -42.84 -3.56 -14.42
CA ALA A 258 -44.07 -2.83 -14.61
C ALA A 258 -44.47 -2.05 -13.34
N ALA A 259 -44.70 -0.76 -13.54
CA ALA A 259 -45.68 0.12 -12.90
C ALA A 259 -46.31 -0.32 -11.56
N SER A 260 -45.94 0.39 -10.50
CA SER A 260 -46.81 0.67 -9.34
C SER A 260 -46.81 2.19 -9.17
N ASP A 261 -47.77 2.86 -9.78
CA ASP A 261 -49.09 3.22 -9.24
C ASP A 261 -49.02 4.12 -7.99
N THR A 262 -49.74 5.22 -8.13
CA THR A 262 -49.60 6.49 -7.42
C THR A 262 -50.65 6.54 -6.32
N GLY A 263 -50.26 6.85 -5.08
CA GLY A 263 -51.20 6.81 -3.96
C GLY A 263 -50.82 7.61 -2.72
N GLN A 264 -50.94 8.93 -2.83
CA GLN A 264 -51.25 9.93 -1.77
C GLN A 264 -50.23 10.27 -0.66
N PRO A 265 -49.89 11.56 -0.49
CA PRO A 265 -49.28 12.07 0.74
C PRO A 265 -50.35 12.38 1.80
N VAL A 266 -50.16 11.83 3.00
CA VAL A 266 -50.91 12.21 4.20
C VAL A 266 -50.40 13.56 4.69
N VAL A 267 -51.33 14.52 4.75
CA VAL A 267 -51.13 15.87 5.30
C VAL A 267 -50.85 15.79 6.79
N ILE A 268 -49.72 16.37 7.17
CA ILE A 268 -49.29 16.65 8.54
C ILE A 268 -50.09 17.85 9.05
N MET A 269 -50.84 17.68 10.13
CA MET A 269 -51.28 18.78 10.98
C MET A 269 -50.57 18.63 12.32
N SER A 270 -49.55 19.47 12.54
CA SER A 270 -48.93 19.66 13.83
C SER A 270 -49.33 21.03 14.32
N GLU A 271 -50.04 21.03 15.45
CA GLU A 271 -50.55 22.20 16.14
C GLU A 271 -49.43 23.01 16.80
N ASP A 272 -49.65 24.31 16.76
CA ASP A 272 -49.11 25.41 17.57
C ASP A 272 -48.40 25.02 18.87
N ASP A 273 -47.15 25.47 19.02
CA ASP A 273 -46.58 25.79 20.33
C ASP A 273 -45.84 27.14 20.19
N GLU A 274 -46.57 28.20 20.52
CA GLU A 274 -46.06 29.56 20.65
C GLU A 274 -45.16 29.66 21.89
N ARG A 275 -43.88 29.95 21.67
CA ARG A 275 -43.01 30.54 22.69
C ARG A 275 -42.34 31.80 22.15
N GLU A 276 -43.02 32.92 22.41
CA GLU A 276 -42.48 34.12 23.08
C GLU A 276 -41.34 33.74 24.07
N ASP A 277 -40.26 34.46 24.34
CA ASP A 277 -39.81 35.84 24.15
C ASP A 277 -38.34 35.83 24.66
N ASP A 278 -37.66 36.97 24.58
CA ASP A 278 -36.34 37.32 25.13
C ASP A 278 -35.17 36.91 24.22
N GLY A 279 -34.67 37.78 23.32
CA GLY A 279 -34.20 39.13 23.64
C GLY A 279 -32.80 39.02 24.22
N ASP A 280 -31.77 39.21 23.39
CA ASP A 280 -30.56 39.93 23.79
C ASP A 280 -29.58 40.08 22.60
N ASP A 281 -29.24 41.35 22.39
CA ASP A 281 -27.94 41.89 21.97
C ASP A 281 -27.45 41.70 20.52
N ALA A 282 -27.78 42.76 19.79
CA ALA A 282 -27.05 43.30 18.67
C ALA A 282 -25.57 43.53 19.00
N ASP A 283 -24.69 42.90 18.22
CA ASP A 283 -23.39 43.45 17.85
C ASP A 283 -23.41 43.71 16.35
N ASP A 284 -23.85 44.92 15.99
CA ASP A 284 -23.72 45.53 14.66
C ASP A 284 -22.22 45.70 14.37
N VAL A 285 -21.63 44.75 13.65
CA VAL A 285 -20.28 44.90 13.09
C VAL A 285 -20.43 45.66 11.78
N GLU A 286 -20.28 46.98 11.87
CA GLU A 286 -20.24 47.91 10.74
C GLU A 286 -19.02 47.57 9.86
N PHE A 287 -19.23 46.74 8.84
CA PHE A 287 -18.25 46.55 7.78
C PHE A 287 -18.27 47.79 6.89
N GLU A 288 -17.30 48.68 7.12
CA GLU A 288 -17.01 49.82 6.26
C GLU A 288 -16.76 49.31 4.83
N GLU A 289 -17.70 49.61 3.94
CA GLU A 289 -17.65 49.33 2.52
C GLU A 289 -16.51 50.17 1.91
N VAL A 290 -15.31 49.59 1.85
CA VAL A 290 -14.19 50.18 1.13
C VAL A 290 -14.56 50.17 -0.36
N ALA A 291 -14.94 51.34 -0.86
CA ALA A 291 -15.13 51.59 -2.27
C ALA A 291 -13.85 51.20 -3.03
N VAL A 292 -13.87 50.03 -3.67
CA VAL A 292 -12.86 49.63 -4.64
C VAL A 292 -13.05 50.52 -5.86
N THR A 293 -12.21 51.54 -5.98
CA THR A 293 -12.03 52.30 -7.22
C THR A 293 -11.54 51.33 -8.29
N THR A 294 -12.45 50.85 -9.13
CA THR A 294 -12.15 50.11 -10.35
C THR A 294 -11.61 51.05 -11.41
N ASP A 295 -10.35 51.45 -11.27
CA ASP A 295 -9.53 51.96 -12.37
C ASP A 295 -8.27 51.08 -12.45
N SER A 296 -8.46 49.86 -12.94
CA SER A 296 -7.38 49.02 -13.42
C SER A 296 -7.92 48.21 -14.58
N GLN A 297 -7.54 48.63 -15.79
CA GLN A 297 -7.79 47.91 -17.03
C GLN A 297 -7.34 46.45 -16.87
N PRO A 298 -8.21 45.46 -17.15
CA PRO A 298 -7.74 44.09 -17.31
C PRO A 298 -6.89 44.04 -18.57
N SER A 299 -5.57 43.83 -18.40
CA SER A 299 -4.73 43.31 -19.47
C SER A 299 -5.35 41.98 -19.90
N ALA A 300 -5.93 41.97 -21.09
CA ALA A 300 -6.46 40.79 -21.74
C ALA A 300 -5.31 39.78 -21.92
N HIS A 301 -5.17 38.85 -20.99
CA HIS A 301 -4.46 37.61 -21.26
C HIS A 301 -5.31 36.84 -22.27
N HIS A 302 -4.85 36.90 -23.51
CA HIS A 302 -5.24 36.03 -24.59
C HIS A 302 -4.98 34.59 -24.12
N PHE A 303 -5.98 33.93 -23.55
CA PHE A 303 -6.02 32.48 -23.55
C PHE A 303 -6.20 32.10 -25.01
N GLU A 304 -5.11 31.79 -25.69
CA GLU A 304 -5.19 30.99 -26.91
C GLU A 304 -5.95 29.72 -26.52
N ARG A 305 -7.20 29.61 -27.02
CA ARG A 305 -7.90 28.33 -27.05
C ARG A 305 -6.95 27.37 -27.75
N GLU A 306 -6.32 26.49 -26.99
CA GLU A 306 -5.70 25.30 -27.55
C GLU A 306 -6.83 24.47 -28.18
N VAL A 307 -7.08 24.74 -29.44
CA VAL A 307 -7.97 23.94 -30.27
C VAL A 307 -7.25 22.61 -30.44
N LEU A 308 -7.63 21.61 -29.65
CA LEU A 308 -7.31 20.22 -29.95
C LEU A 308 -7.86 19.97 -31.37
N PRO A 309 -7.01 19.73 -32.38
CA PRO A 309 -7.41 19.87 -33.79
C PRO A 309 -8.50 18.88 -34.23
N ASN A 310 -8.84 17.88 -33.39
CA ASN A 310 -9.73 16.78 -33.73
C ASN A 310 -10.80 16.48 -32.66
N ALA A 311 -11.07 17.40 -31.73
CA ALA A 311 -12.09 17.23 -30.69
C ALA A 311 -13.11 18.38 -30.74
N ILE A 312 -14.37 18.05 -30.98
CA ILE A 312 -15.50 18.97 -30.92
C ILE A 312 -16.16 18.74 -29.56
N VAL A 313 -16.18 19.78 -28.73
CA VAL A 313 -16.87 19.75 -27.44
C VAL A 313 -18.23 20.41 -27.63
N ASP A 314 -19.29 19.67 -27.36
CA ASP A 314 -20.63 20.22 -27.41
C ASP A 314 -20.88 21.17 -26.22
N PRO A 315 -21.68 22.22 -26.41
CA PRO A 315 -22.02 23.12 -25.31
C PRO A 315 -22.69 22.33 -24.18
N PRO A 316 -22.38 22.64 -22.90
CA PRO A 316 -22.87 21.85 -21.78
C PRO A 316 -24.39 21.92 -21.68
N ASP A 317 -24.98 20.77 -21.38
CA ASP A 317 -26.40 20.61 -21.10
C ASP A 317 -26.78 21.35 -19.80
N PRO A 318 -28.07 21.68 -19.60
CA PRO A 318 -28.53 22.43 -18.43
C PRO A 318 -28.31 21.73 -17.09
N ASP A 319 -27.96 20.45 -17.09
CA ASP A 319 -27.54 19.68 -15.92
C ASP A 319 -26.01 19.74 -15.66
N GLY A 320 -25.27 20.41 -16.54
CA GLY A 320 -23.81 20.58 -16.47
C GLY A 320 -23.02 19.44 -17.09
N SER A 321 -23.66 18.46 -17.73
CA SER A 321 -22.98 17.43 -18.51
C SER A 321 -22.52 17.98 -19.86
N PHE A 322 -21.44 17.44 -20.43
CA PHE A 322 -21.00 17.77 -21.78
C PHE A 322 -20.40 16.53 -22.44
N GLU A 323 -20.57 16.42 -23.74
CA GLU A 323 -19.99 15.35 -24.56
C GLU A 323 -18.83 15.89 -25.40
N ILE A 324 -17.77 15.09 -25.53
CA ILE A 324 -16.63 15.37 -26.39
C ILE A 324 -16.69 14.37 -27.56
N HIS A 325 -16.90 14.88 -28.77
CA HIS A 325 -16.88 14.10 -29.99
C HIS A 325 -15.50 14.19 -30.65
N TYR A 326 -14.89 13.05 -30.94
CA TYR A 326 -13.66 12.97 -31.72
C TYR A 326 -14.01 12.63 -33.17
N GLU A 327 -13.55 13.43 -34.14
CA GLU A 327 -13.84 13.20 -35.58
C GLU A 327 -13.14 11.95 -36.13
N ILE A 328 -12.10 11.47 -35.46
CA ILE A 328 -11.34 10.27 -35.83
C ILE A 328 -11.51 9.25 -34.69
N PRO A 329 -11.92 7.99 -34.98
CA PRO A 329 -12.08 6.98 -33.94
C PRO A 329 -10.77 6.83 -33.15
N PRO A 330 -10.82 6.77 -31.81
CA PRO A 330 -9.61 6.64 -31.01
C PRO A 330 -8.88 5.35 -31.42
N PRO A 331 -7.53 5.37 -31.47
CA PRO A 331 -6.75 4.18 -31.83
C PRO A 331 -7.14 3.05 -30.88
N ALA A 332 -7.68 1.97 -31.44
CA ALA A 332 -8.06 0.80 -30.67
C ALA A 332 -6.79 0.11 -30.17
N LEU A 333 -6.72 -0.16 -28.86
CA LEU A 333 -5.70 -1.05 -28.31
C LEU A 333 -5.97 -2.48 -28.81
N HIS A 334 -5.20 -2.93 -29.79
CA HIS A 334 -5.02 -4.35 -30.07
C HIS A 334 -3.62 -4.74 -29.57
N ASP A 335 -3.57 -5.72 -28.67
CA ASP A 335 -2.33 -6.36 -28.16
C ASP A 335 -1.31 -5.45 -27.46
N GLY A 336 -1.76 -4.35 -26.83
CA GLY A 336 -0.89 -3.52 -25.97
C GLY A 336 0.07 -2.59 -26.72
N GLU A 337 -0.02 -2.53 -28.05
CA GLU A 337 0.75 -1.61 -28.89
C GLU A 337 -0.20 -0.62 -29.60
N ILE A 338 0.03 0.68 -29.39
CA ILE A 338 -0.71 1.74 -30.10
C ILE A 338 -0.15 1.81 -31.52
N THR A 339 -0.88 1.23 -32.48
CA THR A 339 -0.56 1.34 -33.91
C THR A 339 -1.40 2.46 -34.54
N LEU A 340 -0.73 3.49 -35.06
CA LEU A 340 -1.37 4.48 -35.94
C LEU A 340 -1.47 3.90 -37.37
N GLU A 341 -2.52 4.26 -38.11
CA GLU A 341 -2.89 3.69 -39.43
C GLU A 341 -1.79 3.77 -40.52
N ASP A 342 -0.73 4.57 -40.32
CA ASP A 342 0.40 4.69 -41.26
C ASP A 342 1.64 3.86 -40.90
N GLY A 343 1.58 2.96 -39.90
CA GLY A 343 2.68 2.04 -39.57
C GLY A 343 3.93 2.71 -38.98
N ALA A 344 3.83 3.98 -38.59
CA ALA A 344 4.89 4.68 -37.86
C ALA A 344 4.64 4.59 -36.35
N THR A 345 5.52 3.91 -35.63
CA THR A 345 5.56 3.95 -34.16
C THR A 345 6.13 5.30 -33.71
N PRO A 346 5.39 6.14 -32.97
CA PRO A 346 5.95 7.35 -32.41
C PRO A 346 6.91 6.98 -31.28
N ILE A 347 8.21 7.15 -31.52
CA ILE A 347 9.24 7.09 -30.48
C ILE A 347 9.03 8.30 -29.58
N VAL A 348 8.33 8.12 -28.46
CA VAL A 348 8.28 9.10 -27.37
C VAL A 348 9.62 9.05 -26.65
N GLY A 349 10.63 9.70 -27.23
CA GLY A 349 11.88 9.97 -26.56
C GLY A 349 11.64 11.02 -25.48
N GLN A 350 11.55 10.61 -24.22
CA GLN A 350 11.68 11.53 -23.09
C GLN A 350 13.05 12.21 -23.18
N ARG A 351 13.08 13.41 -23.77
CA ARG A 351 14.24 14.31 -23.70
C ARG A 351 14.33 14.88 -22.29
N ARG A 352 14.84 14.06 -21.36
CA ARG A 352 15.47 14.57 -20.14
C ARG A 352 16.75 15.26 -20.60
N GLY A 353 16.82 16.58 -20.46
CA GLY A 353 17.99 17.38 -20.82
C GLY A 353 19.20 16.94 -20.00
N PHE A 354 19.92 15.94 -20.52
CA PHE A 354 21.26 15.60 -20.09
C PHE A 354 22.17 16.46 -20.96
N ASP A 355 22.82 17.44 -20.36
CA ASP A 355 23.82 18.29 -21.01
C ASP A 355 25.12 17.47 -21.06
N PRO A 356 25.52 16.89 -22.22
CA PRO A 356 26.70 16.04 -22.31
C PRO A 356 28.01 16.84 -22.17
N ASP A 357 27.93 18.17 -22.18
CA ASP A 357 29.08 19.07 -22.10
C ASP A 357 29.21 19.74 -20.73
N ALA A 358 28.36 19.38 -19.75
CA ALA A 358 28.57 19.75 -18.36
C ALA A 358 29.76 18.96 -17.80
N GLU A 359 30.95 19.48 -18.06
CA GLU A 359 32.23 19.06 -17.47
C GLU A 359 32.06 18.94 -15.96
N TYR A 360 31.82 17.72 -15.47
CA TYR A 360 32.02 17.38 -14.08
C TYR A 360 33.49 17.64 -13.78
N PRO A 361 33.83 18.52 -12.82
CA PRO A 361 35.21 18.66 -12.38
C PRO A 361 35.61 17.35 -11.72
N LEU A 362 36.21 16.45 -12.51
CA LEU A 362 37.00 15.33 -12.04
C LEU A 362 38.20 15.93 -11.31
N SER A 363 38.05 16.17 -10.01
CA SER A 363 39.20 16.32 -9.13
C SER A 363 39.89 14.96 -9.03
N GLU A 364 40.77 14.69 -9.98
CA GLU A 364 41.85 13.71 -9.89
C GLU A 364 42.82 14.18 -8.79
N GLU A 365 42.37 14.21 -7.53
CA GLU A 365 43.27 14.32 -6.39
C GLU A 365 43.50 12.91 -5.87
N GLU A 366 44.46 12.23 -6.53
CA GLU A 366 45.15 11.04 -6.01
C GLU A 366 45.79 11.40 -4.66
N GLY A 367 44.98 11.36 -3.61
CA GLY A 367 45.42 11.42 -2.23
C GLY A 367 46.21 10.17 -1.90
N ASN A 368 47.54 10.28 -1.91
CA ASN A 368 48.44 9.26 -1.40
C ASN A 368 47.98 8.78 0.00
N PRO A 369 47.87 7.47 0.25
CA PRO A 369 47.55 6.98 1.58
C PRO A 369 48.66 7.40 2.53
N ILE A 370 48.32 8.24 3.51
CA ILE A 370 49.19 8.57 4.64
C ILE A 370 49.27 7.30 5.49
N VAL A 371 50.25 6.45 5.19
CA VAL A 371 50.62 5.33 6.05
C VAL A 371 51.41 5.92 7.23
N PRO A 372 50.91 5.90 8.48
CA PRO A 372 51.70 6.33 9.62
C PRO A 372 52.90 5.39 9.72
N ARG A 373 54.11 5.95 9.52
CA ARG A 373 55.36 5.25 9.80
C ARG A 373 55.40 4.87 11.28
N ARG A 374 55.10 3.60 11.56
CA ARG A 374 55.34 2.96 12.86
C ARG A 374 56.84 3.07 13.16
N ARG A 375 57.17 4.01 14.05
CA ARG A 375 58.50 4.26 14.56
C ARG A 375 58.89 3.05 15.41
N GLY A 376 59.85 2.27 14.91
CA GLY A 376 60.48 1.18 15.66
C GLY A 376 61.09 1.72 16.96
N GLY A 377 60.46 1.38 18.08
CA GLY A 377 60.95 1.52 19.43
C GLY A 377 61.14 0.11 19.99
N ASN A 378 62.40 -0.29 20.03
CA ASN A 378 62.89 -1.58 20.50
C ASN A 378 62.78 -1.69 22.03
N GLY A 379 62.22 -2.79 22.54
CA GLY A 379 62.52 -3.31 23.88
C GLY A 379 61.37 -3.27 24.88
N GLY A 380 60.82 -4.44 25.18
CA GLY A 380 59.93 -4.67 26.33
C GLY A 380 58.99 -5.83 26.08
N VAL A 381 59.49 -7.05 26.25
CA VAL A 381 58.68 -8.27 26.35
C VAL A 381 58.15 -8.33 27.77
N GLU A 382 56.86 -8.04 27.95
CA GLU A 382 56.09 -8.57 29.07
C GLU A 382 54.80 -9.11 28.48
N ASP A 383 54.72 -10.44 28.49
CA ASP A 383 53.56 -11.25 28.17
C ASP A 383 52.46 -10.96 29.22
N GLU A 384 51.44 -10.22 28.85
CA GLU A 384 50.14 -10.21 29.55
C GLU A 384 49.08 -10.66 28.54
N ASP A 385 48.79 -11.96 28.63
CA ASP A 385 47.71 -12.68 27.95
C ASP A 385 46.32 -12.21 28.40
N ASP A 386 46.01 -10.93 28.20
CA ASP A 386 44.63 -10.43 28.23
C ASP A 386 44.15 -10.32 26.78
N GLU A 387 43.97 -11.49 26.16
CA GLU A 387 43.16 -11.69 24.95
C GLU A 387 41.68 -11.50 25.32
N ALA A 388 41.36 -10.31 25.86
CA ALA A 388 40.02 -9.78 25.86
C ALA A 388 39.70 -9.55 24.38
N GLY A 389 39.08 -10.55 23.77
CA GLY A 389 38.60 -10.46 22.40
C GLY A 389 37.85 -9.15 22.26
N GLU A 390 38.50 -8.19 21.61
CA GLU A 390 37.87 -7.12 20.88
C GLU A 390 37.06 -7.85 19.81
N GLY A 391 35.94 -8.43 20.23
CA GLY A 391 34.88 -8.82 19.33
C GLY A 391 34.61 -7.54 18.58
N GLU A 392 34.97 -7.55 17.30
CA GLU A 392 34.58 -6.52 16.36
C GLU A 392 33.10 -6.30 16.65
N GLU A 393 32.80 -5.23 17.39
CA GLU A 393 31.46 -4.69 17.52
C GLU A 393 31.19 -4.23 16.10
N GLU A 394 30.83 -5.19 15.26
CA GLU A 394 30.29 -4.98 13.95
C GLU A 394 29.28 -3.87 14.17
N ASP A 395 29.51 -2.70 13.57
CA ASP A 395 28.62 -1.52 13.53
C ASP A 395 27.26 -1.88 12.88
N GLY A 396 26.88 -3.15 12.94
CA GLY A 396 25.61 -3.73 12.64
C GLY A 396 24.59 -3.29 13.67
N ILE A 397 23.44 -2.94 13.11
CA ILE A 397 22.23 -2.65 13.86
C ILE A 397 21.98 -3.65 14.98
N ASP A 398 21.63 -3.08 16.14
CA ASP A 398 21.30 -3.81 17.35
C ASP A 398 20.31 -4.96 17.09
N ASP A 399 20.60 -6.13 17.65
CA ASP A 399 19.76 -7.33 17.52
C ASP A 399 18.29 -7.08 17.96
N SER A 400 18.05 -6.14 18.88
CA SER A 400 16.72 -5.68 19.27
C SER A 400 15.95 -5.08 18.10
N THR A 401 16.60 -4.24 17.28
CA THR A 401 15.97 -3.65 16.08
C THR A 401 15.62 -4.73 15.07
N ARG A 402 16.51 -5.71 14.91
CA ARG A 402 16.28 -6.88 14.07
C ARG A 402 15.08 -7.71 14.56
N GLU A 403 14.96 -7.93 15.86
CA GLU A 403 13.83 -8.65 16.45
C GLU A 403 12.53 -7.87 16.31
N ARG A 404 12.54 -6.55 16.56
CA ARG A 404 11.38 -5.69 16.37
C ARG A 404 10.89 -5.70 14.92
N LEU A 405 11.80 -5.69 13.94
CA LEU A 405 11.47 -5.79 12.52
C LEU A 405 10.72 -7.09 12.17
N LYS A 406 11.06 -8.22 12.81
CA LYS A 406 10.35 -9.50 12.59
C LYS A 406 8.89 -9.42 13.04
N HIS A 407 8.62 -8.67 14.10
CA HIS A 407 7.27 -8.51 14.69
C HIS A 407 6.44 -7.39 14.04
N VAL A 408 7.00 -6.61 13.10
CA VAL A 408 6.23 -5.59 12.37
C VAL A 408 5.12 -6.27 11.55
N PHE A 409 3.87 -5.88 11.83
CA PHE A 409 2.65 -6.42 11.21
C PHE A 409 2.35 -7.90 11.46
N GLU A 410 2.98 -8.52 12.46
CA GLU A 410 2.75 -9.94 12.77
C GLU A 410 1.27 -10.23 13.09
N LEU A 411 0.60 -9.35 13.85
CA LEU A 411 -0.81 -9.58 14.22
C LEU A 411 -1.74 -9.50 13.02
N THR A 412 -1.47 -8.57 12.10
CA THR A 412 -2.20 -8.43 10.84
C THR A 412 -2.03 -9.66 9.96
N GLU A 413 -0.81 -10.19 9.83
CA GLU A 413 -0.54 -11.41 9.06
C GLU A 413 -1.25 -12.63 9.66
N GLN A 414 -1.23 -12.78 10.99
CA GLN A 414 -1.97 -13.83 11.69
C GLN A 414 -3.48 -13.70 11.43
N ALA A 415 -4.06 -12.50 11.57
CA ALA A 415 -5.48 -12.27 11.31
C ALA A 415 -5.86 -12.53 9.84
N LEU A 416 -4.99 -12.20 8.89
CA LEU A 416 -5.20 -12.50 7.48
C LEU A 416 -5.17 -14.01 7.21
N ALA A 417 -4.24 -14.75 7.83
CA ALA A 417 -4.17 -16.20 7.74
C ALA A 417 -5.44 -16.86 8.33
N GLU A 418 -5.91 -16.41 9.50
CA GLU A 418 -7.18 -16.86 10.10
C GLU A 418 -8.36 -16.67 9.13
N LEU A 419 -8.45 -15.50 8.48
CA LEU A 419 -9.51 -15.20 7.51
C LEU A 419 -9.42 -16.02 6.21
N ARG A 420 -8.23 -16.48 5.81
CA ARG A 420 -8.08 -17.42 4.68
C ARG A 420 -8.60 -18.80 5.07
N MET A 421 -8.18 -19.30 6.24
CA MET A 421 -8.63 -20.59 6.75
C MET A 421 -10.15 -20.63 6.96
N ALA A 422 -10.75 -19.53 7.43
CA ALA A 422 -12.20 -19.42 7.58
C ALA A 422 -12.93 -19.44 6.23
N GLY A 423 -12.40 -18.74 5.22
CA GLY A 423 -13.02 -18.67 3.89
C GLY A 423 -12.98 -20.00 3.12
N GLU A 424 -12.01 -20.88 3.40
CA GLU A 424 -11.92 -22.22 2.80
C GLU A 424 -12.96 -23.20 3.36
N VAL A 425 -13.43 -22.98 4.59
CA VAL A 425 -14.45 -23.85 5.22
C VAL A 425 -15.87 -23.58 4.66
N ASP A 426 -16.11 -22.36 4.19
CA ASP A 426 -17.41 -21.94 3.68
C ASP A 426 -17.60 -22.21 2.16
N ALA A 427 -16.53 -22.54 1.44
CA ALA A 427 -16.52 -22.87 0.00
C ALA A 427 -16.64 -24.38 -0.22
#